data_AF-W2M412-F1
#
_entry.id   AF-W2M412-F1
#
_cell.length_a   1.000
_cell.length_b   1.000
_cell.length_c   1.000
_cell.angle_alpha   90.00
_cell.angle_beta   90.00
_cell.angle_gamma   90.00
#
_symmetry.space_group_name_H-M   'P 1'
#
loop_
_entity.id
_entity.type
_entity.pdbx_description
1 polymer ?
#
loop_
_entity_poly.entity_id
_entity_poly.type
_entity_poly.pdbx_seq_one_letter_code
_entity_poly.pdbx_strand_id
1 'polypeptide(L)'
;GVFFNGFFLTYLVSPKTCHRFVGYLEEEAVKTYTYLLKDIEDGHLDAWKEKKAPLIAQTYYKLPEDATVYDMIKCVRADECNHRDVNHEFANLDQKTGVSPFVHSHH
;
A
#
# COMPACT_ATOMS: atom_id res chain seq x y z
N GLY A 1 -16.46 12.81 -7.73
CA GLY A 1 -16.88 11.89 -8.79
C GLY A 1 -15.96 11.84 -10.01
N VAL A 2 -15.12 12.86 -10.27
CA VAL A 2 -14.29 12.92 -11.49
C VAL A 2 -13.29 11.77 -11.56
N PHE A 3 -12.52 11.52 -10.49
CA PHE A 3 -11.54 10.43 -10.45
C PHE A 3 -12.18 9.06 -10.72
N PHE A 4 -13.24 8.72 -9.99
CA PHE A 4 -13.93 7.43 -10.14
C PHE A 4 -14.39 7.20 -11.59
N ASN A 5 -15.11 8.14 -12.19
CA ASN A 5 -15.63 7.97 -13.55
C ASN A 5 -14.49 7.92 -14.59
N GLY A 6 -13.46 8.75 -14.44
CA GLY A 6 -12.31 8.74 -15.34
C GLY A 6 -11.52 7.45 -15.25
N PHE A 7 -11.24 6.97 -14.03
CA PHE A 7 -10.53 5.71 -13.81
C PHE A 7 -11.36 4.51 -14.29
N PHE A 8 -12.66 4.49 -14.02
CA PHE A 8 -13.58 3.46 -14.51
C PHE A 8 -13.56 3.34 -16.05
N LEU A 9 -13.73 4.47 -16.76
CA LEU A 9 -13.70 4.46 -18.23
C LEU A 9 -12.32 4.06 -18.77
N THR A 10 -11.24 4.52 -18.13
CA THR A 10 -9.87 4.15 -18.52
C THR A 10 -9.64 2.65 -18.34
N TYR A 11 -10.18 2.05 -17.28
CA TYR A 11 -10.03 0.63 -17.00
C TYR A 11 -10.72 -0.24 -18.07
N LEU A 12 -11.87 0.19 -18.59
CA LEU A 12 -12.54 -0.52 -19.69
C LEU A 12 -11.72 -0.54 -20.99
N VAL A 13 -10.91 0.50 -21.22
CA VAL A 13 -10.10 0.65 -22.43
C VAL A 13 -8.71 0.02 -22.27
N SER A 14 -8.07 0.23 -21.11
CA SER A 14 -6.70 -0.22 -20.85
C SER A 14 -6.49 -0.54 -19.35
N PRO A 15 -6.88 -1.74 -18.90
CA PRO A 15 -6.60 -2.20 -17.53
C PRO A 15 -5.12 -2.15 -17.19
N LYS A 16 -4.26 -2.50 -18.16
CA LYS A 16 -2.80 -2.44 -18.04
C LYS A 16 -2.28 -1.05 -17.66
N THR A 17 -2.83 0.00 -18.26
CA THR A 17 -2.45 1.38 -17.94
C THR A 17 -2.90 1.75 -16.53
N CYS A 18 -4.11 1.36 -16.14
CA CYS A 18 -4.62 1.58 -14.79
C CYS A 18 -3.77 0.88 -13.72
N HIS A 19 -3.45 -0.39 -13.92
CA HIS A 19 -2.56 -1.14 -13.01
C HIS A 19 -1.17 -0.52 -12.94
N ARG A 20 -0.58 -0.13 -14.08
CA ARG A 20 0.73 0.51 -14.08
C ARG A 20 0.70 1.86 -13.35
N PHE A 21 -0.36 2.64 -13.54
CA PHE A 21 -0.57 3.91 -12.86
C PHE A 21 -0.68 3.73 -11.34
N VAL A 22 -1.51 2.78 -10.88
CA VAL A 22 -1.61 2.47 -9.44
C VAL A 22 -0.28 1.99 -8.89
N GLY A 23 0.44 1.10 -9.59
CA GLY A 23 1.78 0.67 -9.17
C GLY A 23 2.73 1.83 -8.88
N TYR A 24 2.75 2.85 -9.75
CA TYR A 24 3.55 4.07 -9.50
C TYR A 24 3.02 4.95 -8.36
N LEU A 25 1.70 4.98 -8.11
CA LEU A 25 1.17 5.64 -6.91
C LEU A 25 1.68 4.95 -5.64
N GLU A 26 1.69 3.62 -5.63
CA GLU A 26 2.17 2.85 -4.48
C GLU A 26 3.69 2.92 -4.31
N GLU A 27 4.47 3.07 -5.40
CA GLU A 27 5.90 3.42 -5.29
C GLU A 27 6.11 4.71 -4.48
N GLU A 28 5.31 5.75 -4.75
CA GLU A 28 5.37 7.01 -4.03
C GLU A 28 4.79 6.89 -2.61
N ALA A 29 3.78 6.05 -2.39
CA ALA A 29 3.27 5.77 -1.05
C ALA A 29 4.34 5.09 -0.18
N VAL A 30 5.04 4.08 -0.71
CA VAL A 30 6.16 3.40 -0.02
C VAL A 30 7.27 4.38 0.34
N LYS A 31 7.65 5.29 -0.58
CA LYS A 31 8.64 6.35 -0.31
C LYS A 31 8.15 7.28 0.79
N THR A 32 6.90 7.74 0.70
CA THR A 32 6.28 8.64 1.68
C THR A 32 6.29 8.03 3.08
N TYR A 33 5.84 6.78 3.23
CA TYR A 33 5.85 6.11 4.53
C TYR A 33 7.27 5.80 5.03
N THR A 34 8.24 5.58 4.13
CA THR A 34 9.65 5.44 4.51
C THR A 34 10.21 6.74 5.08
N TYR A 35 9.92 7.88 4.45
CA TYR A 35 10.33 9.18 4.99
C TYR A 35 9.62 9.51 6.30
N LEU A 36 8.33 9.19 6.42
CA LEU A 36 7.59 9.37 7.66
C LEU A 36 8.17 8.56 8.83
N LEU A 37 8.55 7.30 8.58
CA LEU A 37 9.21 6.47 9.59
C LEU A 37 10.56 7.07 10.00
N LYS A 38 11.32 7.59 9.03
CA LYS A 38 12.58 8.28 9.29
C LYS A 38 12.38 9.55 10.11
N ASP A 39 11.38 10.38 9.79
CA ASP A 39 11.07 11.60 10.55
C ASP A 39 10.67 11.27 12.00
N ILE A 40 10.00 10.14 12.23
CA ILE A 40 9.72 9.64 13.56
C ILE A 40 11.03 9.23 14.26
N GLU A 41 11.89 8.47 13.60
CA GLU A 41 13.19 8.03 14.14
C GLU A 41 14.10 9.20 14.52
N ASP A 42 14.19 10.21 13.65
CA ASP A 42 14.99 11.43 13.81
C ASP A 42 14.42 12.41 14.86
N GLY A 43 13.26 12.09 15.46
CA GLY A 43 12.67 12.83 16.58
C GLY A 43 11.75 13.98 16.18
N HIS A 44 11.43 14.13 14.88
CA HIS A 44 10.49 15.15 14.43
C HIS A 44 9.04 14.84 14.82
N LEU A 45 8.74 13.58 15.14
CA LEU A 45 7.40 13.08 15.48
C LEU A 45 7.43 12.09 16.68
N ASP A 46 8.24 12.36 17.71
CA ASP A 46 8.41 11.43 18.85
C ASP A 46 7.10 11.01 19.55
N ALA A 47 6.09 11.88 19.55
CA ALA A 47 4.78 11.55 20.09
C ALA A 47 4.16 10.28 19.45
N TRP A 48 4.57 9.91 18.24
CA TRP A 48 4.05 8.74 17.52
C TRP A 48 4.77 7.44 17.87
N LYS A 49 5.93 7.52 18.55
CA LYS A 49 6.56 6.37 19.21
C LYS A 49 5.84 6.01 20.51
N GLU A 50 5.22 6.98 21.19
CA GLU A 50 4.53 6.74 22.46
C GLU A 50 3.03 6.51 22.29
N LYS A 51 2.44 7.10 21.24
CA LYS A 51 1.01 6.98 20.98
C LYS A 51 0.67 5.56 20.53
N LYS A 52 -0.21 4.89 21.27
CA LYS A 52 -0.76 3.60 20.88
C LYS A 52 -1.46 3.67 19.52
N ALA A 53 -1.30 2.63 18.72
CA ALA A 53 -2.04 2.45 17.48
C ALA A 53 -3.57 2.42 17.77
N PRO A 54 -4.43 2.94 16.87
CA PRO A 54 -5.87 2.80 17.03
C PRO A 54 -6.30 1.32 17.09
N LEU A 55 -7.36 1.01 17.86
CA LEU A 55 -7.84 -0.37 18.04
C LEU A 55 -8.17 -1.08 16.71
N ILE A 56 -8.66 -0.33 15.71
CA ILE A 56 -8.94 -0.88 14.39
C ILE A 56 -7.66 -1.40 13.71
N ALA A 57 -6.55 -0.66 13.82
CA ALA A 57 -5.27 -1.07 13.26
C ALA A 57 -4.65 -2.23 14.05
N GLN A 58 -4.76 -2.20 15.38
CA GLN A 58 -4.29 -3.31 16.22
C GLN A 58 -4.99 -4.62 15.84
N THR A 59 -6.32 -4.58 15.73
CA THR A 59 -7.12 -5.75 15.35
C THR A 59 -6.81 -6.22 13.93
N TYR A 60 -6.74 -5.29 12.97
CA TYR A 60 -6.53 -5.61 11.56
C TYR A 60 -5.16 -6.23 11.28
N TYR A 61 -4.10 -5.59 11.78
CA TYR A 61 -2.71 -6.05 11.61
C TYR A 61 -2.27 -7.06 12.67
N LYS A 62 -3.15 -7.43 13.61
CA LYS A 62 -2.85 -8.32 14.75
C LYS A 62 -1.64 -7.84 15.56
N LEU A 63 -1.57 -6.53 15.79
CA LEU A 63 -0.49 -5.92 16.56
C LEU A 63 -0.68 -6.19 18.07
N PRO A 64 0.40 -6.24 18.85
CA PRO A 64 0.35 -6.19 20.31
C PRO A 64 -0.46 -5.00 20.86
N GLU A 65 -1.03 -5.12 22.06
CA GLU A 65 -1.85 -4.06 22.69
C GLU A 65 -1.05 -2.79 23.06
N ASP A 66 0.27 -2.90 23.14
CA ASP A 66 1.21 -1.81 23.36
C ASP A 66 1.83 -1.28 22.07
N ALA A 67 1.46 -1.82 20.90
CA ALA A 67 1.95 -1.36 19.61
C ALA A 67 1.60 0.12 19.37
N THR A 68 2.55 0.80 18.75
CA THR A 68 2.57 2.25 18.60
C THR A 68 2.08 2.66 17.22
N VAL A 69 1.83 3.96 17.01
CA VAL A 69 1.55 4.50 15.67
C VAL A 69 2.72 4.22 14.72
N TYR A 70 3.96 4.26 15.21
CA TYR A 70 5.14 3.86 14.43
C TYR A 70 5.08 2.39 13.97
N ASP A 71 4.62 1.47 14.83
CA ASP A 71 4.45 0.06 14.46
C ASP A 71 3.37 -0.14 13.39
N MET A 72 2.24 0.56 13.54
CA MET A 72 1.19 0.58 12.53
C MET A 72 1.69 1.10 11.18
N ILE A 73 2.46 2.19 11.14
CA ILE A 73 2.97 2.76 9.88
C ILE A 73 3.91 1.78 9.16
N LYS A 74 4.69 0.97 9.90
CA LYS A 74 5.50 -0.09 9.29
C LYS A 74 4.62 -1.12 8.56
N CYS A 75 3.47 -1.48 9.13
CA CYS A 75 2.50 -2.37 8.47
C CYS A 75 1.86 -1.71 7.24
N VAL A 76 1.41 -0.46 7.35
CA VAL A 76 0.84 0.28 6.21
C VAL A 76 1.82 0.34 5.05
N ARG A 77 3.10 0.67 5.32
CA ARG A 77 4.13 0.66 4.29
C ARG A 77 4.30 -0.72 3.63
N ALA A 78 4.21 -1.79 4.41
CA ALA A 78 4.31 -3.15 3.90
C ALA A 78 3.13 -3.49 2.97
N ASP A 79 1.92 -3.05 3.31
CA ASP A 79 0.75 -3.18 2.43
C ASP A 79 0.98 -2.45 1.10
N GLU A 80 1.49 -1.21 1.13
CA GLU A 80 1.76 -0.46 -0.10
C GLU A 80 2.88 -1.09 -0.94
N CYS A 81 3.88 -1.71 -0.32
CA CYS A 81 4.86 -2.53 -1.06
C CYS A 81 4.19 -3.69 -1.79
N ASN A 82 3.28 -4.41 -1.12
CA ASN A 82 2.52 -5.49 -1.73
C ASN A 82 1.59 -4.98 -2.84
N HIS A 83 0.89 -3.87 -2.62
CA HIS A 83 0.03 -3.25 -3.65
C HIS A 83 0.83 -2.81 -4.88
N ARG A 84 2.00 -2.21 -4.67
CA ARG A 84 2.95 -1.83 -5.73
C ARG A 84 3.29 -3.07 -6.58
N ASP A 85 3.77 -4.12 -5.93
CA ASP A 85 4.27 -5.31 -6.63
C ASP A 85 3.13 -6.04 -7.37
N VAL A 86 1.97 -6.18 -6.74
CA VAL A 86 0.78 -6.78 -7.35
C VAL A 86 0.32 -5.97 -8.57
N ASN A 87 0.26 -4.65 -8.48
CA ASN A 87 -0.20 -3.82 -9.59
C ASN A 87 0.81 -3.77 -10.75
N HIS A 88 2.11 -3.70 -10.48
CA HIS A 88 3.10 -3.80 -11.56
C HIS A 88 3.05 -5.16 -12.25
N GLU A 89 2.86 -6.23 -11.50
CA GLU A 89 2.74 -7.57 -12.07
C GLU A 89 1.45 -7.71 -12.88
N PHE A 90 0.31 -7.21 -12.39
CA PHE A 90 -0.94 -7.20 -13.15
C PHE A 90 -0.86 -6.35 -14.42
N ALA A 91 -0.05 -5.28 -14.43
CA ALA A 91 0.25 -4.53 -15.64
C ALA A 91 1.11 -5.34 -16.64
N ASN A 92 1.87 -6.34 -16.19
CA ASN A 92 2.69 -7.20 -17.04
C ASN A 92 1.92 -8.42 -17.56
N LEU A 93 0.87 -8.87 -16.86
CA LEU A 93 0.03 -10.00 -17.28
C LEU A 93 -0.66 -9.78 -18.62
N ASP A 94 -0.84 -10.89 -19.35
CA ASP A 94 -1.78 -10.93 -20.47
C ASP A 94 -3.21 -10.74 -19.94
N GLN A 95 -3.91 -9.73 -20.44
CA GLN A 95 -5.21 -9.34 -19.90
C GLN A 95 -6.35 -10.29 -20.28
N LYS A 96 -6.12 -11.26 -21.17
CA LYS A 96 -7.12 -12.23 -21.63
C LYS A 96 -6.88 -13.63 -21.06
N THR A 97 -5.62 -14.03 -20.94
CA THR A 97 -5.24 -15.40 -20.56
C THR A 97 -4.34 -15.47 -19.33
N GLY A 98 -3.85 -14.34 -18.84
CA GLY A 98 -2.98 -14.26 -17.68
C GLY A 98 -3.68 -14.75 -16.42
N VAL A 99 -3.03 -15.66 -15.71
CA VAL A 99 -3.46 -16.11 -14.38
C VAL A 99 -2.70 -15.29 -13.35
N SER A 100 -3.39 -14.79 -12.33
CA SER A 100 -2.74 -14.06 -11.24
C SER A 100 -1.69 -14.96 -10.55
N PRO A 101 -0.42 -14.54 -10.48
CA PRO A 101 0.63 -15.33 -9.82
C PRO A 101 0.45 -15.35 -8.29
N PHE A 102 -0.41 -14.48 -7.75
CA PHE A 102 -0.60 -14.33 -6.31
C PHE A 102 -1.69 -15.24 -5.71
N VAL A 103 -2.36 -16.06 -6.53
CA VAL A 103 -3.45 -16.95 -6.06
C VAL A 103 -2.95 -17.98 -5.03
N HIS A 104 -1.69 -18.40 -5.14
CA HIS A 104 -1.12 -19.46 -4.29
C HIS A 104 0.00 -18.99 -3.38
N SER A 105 0.65 -17.87 -3.71
CA SER A 105 1.76 -17.32 -2.95
C SER A 105 1.69 -15.80 -2.98
N HIS A 106 1.49 -15.21 -1.81
CA HIS A 106 1.86 -13.83 -1.53
C HIS A 106 3.17 -13.87 -0.75
N HIS A 107 4.18 -13.12 -1.21
CA HIS A 107 5.47 -12.98 -0.52
C HIS A 107 5.35 -12.08 0.70
#